data_AF-A0A2A2RLQ4-F1
#
_entry.id   AF-A0A2A2RLQ4-F1
#
_cell.length_a   1.000
_cell.length_b   1.000
_cell.length_c   1.000
_cell.angle_alpha   90.00
_cell.angle_beta   90.00
_cell.angle_gamma   90.00
#
_symmetry.space_group_name_H-M   'P 1'
#
loop_
_entity.id
_entity.type
_entity.pdbx_description
1 polymer ?
#
loop_
_entity_poly.entity_id
_entity_poly.type
_entity_poly.pdbx_seq_one_letter_code
_entity_poly.pdbx_strand_id
1 'polypeptide(L)'
;MRLRRLTLLAVTVTALTAAAIGHAEILVKDGQKIAFMGDSITAGGWGSPGGYVKLVVAGLEANGVKVTPIPAGISGHKSDQMLARLKKDALDKQPNWMTLSCGVNDVWHGARGIPLDQYKQNISAILDQCAAAGTKVVVLTATVIGEELDNDNNKKLAPYNEFLRNLAKERKAPLADLYGMCEAAIKATPNTTGKPGRLLTSDGVHMAPAGDQLMARGVLQAFGLDAAQLKKAEAAWQEIPEAGSVRVRFDAGQGKSLQARAKLTVRQRDQLAAQAAKSGKSLDALLSAAYAEDVKALLKPAGEFEDAAAIFAAKKEREVGAKLQEKLDLRVTDLLKR
;
A
#
# COMPACT_ATOMS: atom_id res chain seq x y z
N MET A 1 -28.14 -25.36 81.26
CA MET A 1 -27.34 -24.31 80.60
C MET A 1 -26.07 -24.92 80.00
N ARG A 2 -26.05 -25.24 78.71
CA ARG A 2 -24.83 -25.55 77.94
C ARG A 2 -25.00 -24.95 76.55
N LEU A 3 -24.18 -23.94 76.25
CA LEU A 3 -24.14 -23.22 74.97
C LEU A 3 -23.69 -24.18 73.84
N ARG A 4 -24.47 -24.27 72.77
CA ARG A 4 -24.00 -24.79 71.47
C ARG A 4 -23.51 -23.60 70.65
N ARG A 5 -22.20 -23.56 70.37
CA ARG A 5 -21.60 -22.63 69.40
C ARG A 5 -21.97 -23.10 67.99
N LEU A 6 -22.71 -22.28 67.24
CA LEU A 6 -22.84 -22.43 65.79
C LEU A 6 -21.62 -21.78 65.14
N THR A 7 -20.80 -22.58 64.48
CA THR A 7 -19.72 -22.09 63.61
C THR A 7 -20.32 -21.86 62.22
N LEU A 8 -20.47 -20.59 61.82
CA LEU A 8 -20.93 -20.23 60.49
C LEU A 8 -19.74 -20.30 59.53
N LEU A 9 -19.75 -21.28 58.61
CA LEU A 9 -18.73 -21.41 57.57
C LEU A 9 -19.08 -20.44 56.42
N ALA A 10 -18.37 -19.33 56.32
CA ALA A 10 -18.49 -18.40 55.20
C ALA A 10 -17.85 -19.03 53.95
N VAL A 11 -18.68 -19.49 53.01
CA VAL A 11 -18.23 -19.91 51.68
C VAL A 11 -18.19 -18.66 50.81
N THR A 12 -17.00 -18.06 50.66
CA THR A 12 -16.74 -17.05 49.63
C THR A 12 -16.66 -17.73 48.27
N VAL A 13 -17.72 -17.61 47.47
CA VAL A 13 -17.70 -17.97 46.05
C VAL A 13 -17.08 -16.80 45.28
N THR A 14 -15.79 -16.90 44.96
CA THR A 14 -15.14 -15.99 44.01
C THR A 14 -15.59 -16.37 42.60
N ALA A 15 -16.58 -15.66 42.07
CA ALA A 15 -16.92 -15.76 40.66
C ALA A 15 -15.79 -15.14 39.82
N LEU A 16 -14.94 -15.98 39.21
CA LEU A 16 -14.08 -15.54 38.11
C LEU A 16 -14.99 -15.24 36.91
N THR A 17 -15.28 -13.96 36.68
CA THR A 17 -15.79 -13.51 35.39
C THR A 17 -14.65 -13.58 34.39
N ALA A 18 -14.57 -14.69 33.65
CA ALA A 18 -13.82 -14.71 32.40
C ALA A 18 -14.50 -13.70 31.47
N ALA A 19 -13.92 -12.51 31.32
CA ALA A 19 -14.31 -11.59 30.27
C ALA A 19 -14.11 -12.33 28.94
N ALA A 20 -15.20 -12.71 28.29
CA ALA A 20 -15.15 -13.20 26.93
C ALA A 20 -14.49 -12.09 26.10
N ILE A 21 -13.25 -12.31 25.68
CA ILE A 21 -12.59 -11.46 24.70
C ILE A 21 -13.36 -11.68 23.41
N GLY A 22 -14.42 -10.91 23.21
CA GLY A 22 -15.14 -10.89 21.94
C GLY A 22 -14.15 -10.45 20.88
N HIS A 23 -13.81 -11.35 19.97
CA HIS A 23 -13.06 -10.98 18.77
C HIS A 23 -13.82 -9.84 18.07
N ALA A 24 -13.09 -8.79 17.67
CA ALA A 24 -13.68 -7.74 16.86
C ALA A 24 -14.20 -8.36 15.56
N GLU A 25 -15.47 -8.08 15.24
CA GLU A 25 -16.11 -8.66 14.08
C GLU A 25 -15.68 -7.91 12.81
N ILE A 26 -15.06 -8.63 11.87
CA ILE A 26 -14.74 -8.08 10.55
C ILE A 26 -16.05 -7.68 9.85
N LEU A 27 -16.14 -6.41 9.45
CA LEU A 27 -17.35 -5.82 8.86
C LEU A 27 -17.68 -6.42 7.49
N VAL A 28 -16.65 -6.76 6.72
CA VAL A 28 -16.78 -7.41 5.41
C VAL A 28 -16.98 -8.91 5.59
N LYS A 29 -17.91 -9.49 4.82
CA LYS A 29 -18.24 -10.92 4.87
C LYS A 29 -17.68 -11.66 3.67
N ASP A 30 -17.48 -12.97 3.83
CA ASP A 30 -17.01 -13.85 2.76
C ASP A 30 -17.94 -13.77 1.54
N GLY A 31 -17.35 -13.76 0.34
CA GLY A 31 -18.04 -13.61 -0.93
C GLY A 31 -18.45 -12.18 -1.30
N GLN A 32 -18.26 -11.18 -0.43
CA GLN A 32 -18.64 -9.80 -0.75
C GLN A 32 -17.72 -9.14 -1.77
N LYS A 33 -18.28 -8.15 -2.48
CA LYS A 33 -17.57 -7.31 -3.45
C LYS A 33 -17.14 -6.00 -2.80
N ILE A 34 -15.89 -5.60 -3.03
CA ILE A 34 -15.34 -4.32 -2.57
C ILE A 34 -14.87 -3.49 -3.77
N ALA A 35 -15.47 -2.32 -3.97
CA ALA A 35 -14.95 -1.32 -4.90
C ALA A 35 -13.84 -0.47 -4.26
N PHE A 36 -12.76 -0.26 -4.99
CA PHE A 36 -11.66 0.61 -4.57
C PHE A 36 -11.68 1.84 -5.46
N MET A 37 -12.44 2.86 -5.06
CA MET A 37 -12.56 4.13 -5.78
C MET A 37 -11.43 5.06 -5.37
N GLY A 38 -10.67 5.54 -6.35
CA GLY A 38 -9.66 6.57 -6.10
C GLY A 38 -8.88 6.99 -7.33
N ASP A 39 -7.67 7.49 -7.10
CA ASP A 39 -6.84 8.15 -8.11
C ASP A 39 -5.63 7.29 -8.55
N SER A 40 -4.47 7.90 -8.82
CA SER A 40 -3.22 7.21 -9.16
C SER A 40 -2.72 6.32 -8.04
N ILE A 41 -2.96 6.67 -6.78
CA ILE A 41 -2.54 5.86 -5.63
C ILE A 41 -3.33 4.55 -5.63
N THR A 42 -4.64 4.60 -5.86
CA THR A 42 -5.50 3.42 -6.01
C THR A 42 -5.18 2.62 -7.26
N ALA A 43 -4.91 3.29 -8.39
CA ALA A 43 -4.50 2.63 -9.62
C ALA A 43 -3.18 1.85 -9.44
N GLY A 44 -2.18 2.46 -8.81
CA GLY A 44 -0.92 1.82 -8.43
C GLY A 44 -1.10 0.70 -7.42
N GLY A 45 -1.99 0.91 -6.44
CA GLY A 45 -2.36 -0.07 -5.42
C GLY A 45 -2.95 -1.36 -6.00
N TRP A 46 -3.63 -1.29 -7.15
CA TRP A 46 -4.08 -2.47 -7.90
C TRP A 46 -3.01 -3.00 -8.87
N GLY A 47 -2.28 -2.09 -9.53
CA GLY A 47 -1.29 -2.44 -10.56
C GLY A 47 -0.06 -3.19 -10.04
N SER A 48 0.25 -3.09 -8.74
CA SER A 48 1.41 -3.74 -8.11
C SER A 48 0.99 -4.91 -7.21
N PRO A 49 1.68 -6.07 -7.22
CA PRO A 49 1.44 -7.16 -6.26
C PRO A 49 1.51 -6.71 -4.79
N GLY A 50 2.40 -5.79 -4.46
CA GLY A 50 2.54 -5.20 -3.13
C GLY A 50 1.73 -3.91 -2.91
N GLY A 51 0.86 -3.54 -3.86
CA GLY A 51 0.06 -2.33 -3.76
C GLY A 51 -1.09 -2.47 -2.75
N TYR A 52 -1.48 -1.37 -2.09
CA TYR A 52 -2.35 -1.43 -0.91
C TYR A 52 -3.70 -2.12 -1.17
N VAL A 53 -4.27 -1.99 -2.38
CA VAL A 53 -5.53 -2.64 -2.75
C VAL A 53 -5.40 -4.15 -2.68
N LYS A 54 -4.31 -4.72 -3.23
CA LYS A 54 -4.03 -6.15 -3.16
C LYS A 54 -3.68 -6.59 -1.75
N LEU A 55 -2.97 -5.75 -0.98
CA LEU A 55 -2.67 -6.03 0.42
C LEU A 55 -3.94 -6.10 1.28
N VAL A 56 -4.93 -5.22 1.06
CA VAL A 56 -6.24 -5.31 1.74
C VAL A 56 -6.93 -6.64 1.43
N VAL A 57 -6.99 -7.02 0.14
CA VAL A 57 -7.60 -8.29 -0.27
C VAL A 57 -6.88 -9.49 0.37
N ALA A 58 -5.55 -9.53 0.28
CA ALA A 58 -4.75 -10.59 0.89
C ALA A 58 -4.89 -10.64 2.42
N GLY A 59 -5.02 -9.47 3.06
CA GLY A 59 -5.21 -9.37 4.51
C GLY A 59 -6.57 -9.89 4.98
N LEU A 60 -7.64 -9.61 4.23
CA LEU A 60 -8.96 -10.19 4.47
C LEU A 60 -8.94 -11.71 4.25
N GLU A 61 -8.34 -12.17 3.14
CA GLU A 61 -8.25 -13.59 2.82
C GLU A 61 -7.42 -14.37 3.86
N ALA A 62 -6.31 -13.80 4.34
CA ALA A 62 -5.54 -14.35 5.44
C ALA A 62 -6.39 -14.54 6.69
N ASN A 63 -7.41 -13.71 6.90
CA ASN A 63 -8.37 -13.81 8.00
C ASN A 63 -9.65 -14.58 7.65
N GLY A 64 -9.64 -15.35 6.55
CA GLY A 64 -10.75 -16.23 6.17
C GLY A 64 -11.91 -15.52 5.48
N VAL A 65 -11.72 -14.27 5.04
CA VAL A 65 -12.73 -13.47 4.32
C VAL A 65 -12.29 -13.28 2.88
N LYS A 66 -12.81 -14.09 1.97
CA LYS A 66 -12.55 -13.95 0.53
C LYS A 66 -13.49 -12.92 -0.06
N VAL A 67 -12.94 -11.98 -0.83
CA VAL A 67 -13.70 -10.89 -1.43
C VAL A 67 -13.40 -10.79 -2.91
N THR A 68 -14.34 -10.21 -3.66
CA THR A 68 -14.10 -9.84 -5.06
C THR A 68 -13.74 -8.36 -5.15
N PRO A 69 -12.48 -8.01 -5.47
CA PRO A 69 -12.08 -6.61 -5.64
C PRO A 69 -12.61 -6.05 -6.96
N ILE A 70 -13.11 -4.81 -6.92
CA ILE A 70 -13.49 -4.00 -8.07
C ILE A 70 -12.52 -2.80 -8.11
N PRO A 71 -11.44 -2.87 -8.91
CA PRO A 71 -10.49 -1.77 -9.01
C PRO A 71 -11.13 -0.61 -9.78
N ALA A 72 -11.17 0.57 -9.16
CA ALA A 72 -11.73 1.79 -9.75
C ALA A 72 -10.79 2.99 -9.53
N GLY A 73 -9.48 2.77 -9.52
CA GLY A 73 -8.45 3.82 -9.50
C GLY A 73 -8.13 4.34 -10.90
N ILE A 74 -8.03 5.66 -11.08
CA ILE A 74 -7.56 6.27 -12.34
C ILE A 74 -6.58 7.41 -12.04
N SER A 75 -5.40 7.36 -12.67
CA SER A 75 -4.34 8.33 -12.43
C SER A 75 -4.75 9.77 -12.71
N GLY A 76 -4.40 10.67 -11.77
CA GLY A 76 -4.67 12.11 -11.87
C GLY A 76 -6.13 12.52 -11.66
N HIS A 77 -7.04 11.59 -11.40
CA HIS A 77 -8.44 11.92 -11.14
C HIS A 77 -8.63 12.65 -9.81
N LYS A 78 -9.62 13.54 -9.80
CA LYS A 78 -10.09 14.34 -8.67
C LYS A 78 -11.55 13.99 -8.34
N SER A 79 -12.12 14.62 -7.31
CA SER A 79 -13.46 14.32 -6.80
C SER A 79 -14.58 14.45 -7.85
N ASP A 80 -14.51 15.44 -8.74
CA ASP A 80 -15.48 15.66 -9.82
C ASP A 80 -15.49 14.51 -10.83
N GLN A 81 -14.30 14.05 -11.22
CA GLN A 81 -14.12 12.94 -12.16
C GLN A 81 -14.50 11.60 -11.51
N MET A 82 -14.23 11.42 -10.21
CA MET A 82 -14.70 10.24 -9.47
C MET A 82 -16.23 10.20 -9.38
N LEU A 83 -16.88 11.33 -9.10
CA LEU A 83 -18.33 11.43 -9.09
C LEU A 83 -18.92 11.09 -10.47
N ALA A 84 -18.39 11.68 -11.54
CA ALA A 84 -18.89 11.48 -12.90
C ALA A 84 -18.83 10.01 -13.37
N ARG A 85 -17.84 9.24 -12.90
CA ARG A 85 -17.65 7.83 -13.27
C ARG A 85 -18.15 6.83 -12.23
N LEU A 86 -18.66 7.30 -11.08
CA LEU A 86 -19.03 6.46 -9.93
C LEU A 86 -19.92 5.28 -10.33
N LYS A 87 -20.97 5.57 -11.12
CA LYS A 87 -21.91 4.55 -11.58
C LYS A 87 -21.22 3.46 -12.40
N LYS A 88 -20.54 3.85 -13.48
CA LYS A 88 -19.86 2.93 -14.41
C LYS A 88 -18.76 2.12 -13.73
N ASP A 89 -17.94 2.79 -12.94
CA ASP A 89 -16.70 2.20 -12.43
C ASP A 89 -16.91 1.42 -11.13
N ALA A 90 -17.94 1.74 -10.34
CA ALA A 90 -18.27 1.05 -9.10
C ALA A 90 -19.71 0.53 -9.05
N LEU A 91 -20.72 1.39 -9.05
CA LEU A 91 -22.09 0.99 -8.61
C LEU A 91 -22.76 -0.04 -9.54
N ASP A 92 -22.53 0.01 -10.86
CA ASP A 92 -23.07 -0.97 -11.82
C ASP A 92 -22.56 -2.40 -11.57
N LYS A 93 -21.47 -2.53 -10.81
CA LYS A 93 -20.88 -3.83 -10.42
C LYS A 93 -21.45 -4.35 -9.09
N GLN A 94 -22.36 -3.58 -8.48
CA GLN A 94 -23.08 -3.88 -7.23
C GLN A 94 -22.13 -4.26 -6.07
N PRO A 95 -21.19 -3.39 -5.68
CA PRO A 95 -20.32 -3.63 -4.54
C PRO A 95 -21.11 -3.58 -3.22
N ASN A 96 -20.78 -4.47 -2.29
CA ASN A 96 -21.29 -4.37 -0.91
C ASN A 96 -20.59 -3.24 -0.15
N TRP A 97 -19.30 -3.07 -0.42
CA TRP A 97 -18.44 -2.05 0.19
C TRP A 97 -17.70 -1.25 -0.87
N MET A 98 -17.42 0.01 -0.58
CA MET A 98 -16.51 0.84 -1.36
C MET A 98 -15.52 1.54 -0.44
N THR A 99 -14.23 1.50 -0.75
CA THR A 99 -13.26 2.44 -0.15
C THR A 99 -13.17 3.67 -1.04
N LEU A 100 -13.23 4.86 -0.46
CA LEU A 100 -13.09 6.13 -1.19
C LEU A 100 -11.81 6.84 -0.77
N SER A 101 -10.81 6.85 -1.66
CA SER A 101 -9.55 7.60 -1.51
C SER A 101 -9.50 8.74 -2.52
N CYS A 102 -9.68 9.97 -2.06
CA CYS A 102 -9.69 11.18 -2.88
C CYS A 102 -9.15 12.36 -2.07
N GLY A 103 -8.61 13.38 -2.74
CA GLY A 103 -8.21 14.64 -2.12
C GLY A 103 -6.78 15.06 -2.45
N VAL A 104 -5.87 14.12 -2.73
CA VAL A 104 -4.48 14.42 -3.10
C VAL A 104 -4.44 15.30 -4.35
N ASN A 105 -5.06 14.87 -5.46
CA ASN A 105 -5.05 15.64 -6.71
C ASN A 105 -5.95 16.88 -6.66
N ASP A 106 -6.99 16.88 -5.83
CA ASP A 106 -7.85 18.04 -5.60
C ASP A 106 -7.05 19.21 -5.01
N VAL A 107 -6.01 18.94 -4.23
CA VAL A 107 -5.11 19.95 -3.64
C VAL A 107 -3.81 20.11 -4.43
N TRP A 108 -3.12 19.02 -4.75
CA TRP A 108 -1.77 19.03 -5.34
C TRP A 108 -1.72 19.70 -6.73
N HIS A 109 -2.81 19.63 -7.50
CA HIS A 109 -2.90 20.28 -8.81
C HIS A 109 -3.16 21.80 -8.75
N GLY A 110 -3.25 22.39 -7.56
CA GLY A 110 -3.37 23.84 -7.37
C GLY A 110 -4.59 24.41 -8.09
N ALA A 111 -4.37 25.36 -9.00
CA ALA A 111 -5.45 25.98 -9.78
C ALA A 111 -6.22 25.00 -10.68
N ARG A 112 -5.65 23.83 -11.01
CA ARG A 112 -6.32 22.74 -11.73
C ARG A 112 -6.92 21.68 -10.79
N GLY A 113 -6.81 21.91 -9.49
CA GLY A 113 -7.43 21.12 -8.43
C GLY A 113 -8.94 21.38 -8.30
N ILE A 114 -9.54 20.91 -7.22
CA ILE A 114 -10.95 21.16 -6.90
C ILE A 114 -11.01 21.96 -5.59
N PRO A 115 -11.56 23.19 -5.59
CA PRO A 115 -11.72 23.98 -4.37
C PRO A 115 -12.56 23.25 -3.32
N LEU A 116 -12.29 23.55 -2.04
CA LEU A 116 -12.84 22.81 -0.89
C LEU A 116 -14.38 22.72 -0.92
N ASP A 117 -15.08 23.79 -1.28
CA ASP A 117 -16.54 23.77 -1.30
C ASP A 117 -17.11 22.85 -2.39
N GLN A 118 -16.49 22.84 -3.56
CA GLN A 118 -16.86 21.89 -4.63
C GLN A 118 -16.48 20.46 -4.25
N TYR A 119 -15.32 20.27 -3.59
CA TYR A 119 -14.90 18.97 -3.09
C TYR A 119 -15.91 18.40 -2.09
N LYS A 120 -16.38 19.22 -1.14
CA LYS A 120 -17.42 18.84 -0.17
C LYS A 120 -18.70 18.38 -0.85
N GLN A 121 -19.14 19.08 -1.88
CA GLN A 121 -20.32 18.70 -2.67
C GLN A 121 -20.09 17.37 -3.39
N ASN A 122 -18.95 17.22 -4.06
CA ASN A 122 -18.64 16.02 -4.84
C ASN A 122 -18.58 14.76 -3.96
N ILE A 123 -17.85 14.82 -2.84
CA ILE A 123 -17.69 13.68 -1.94
C ILE A 123 -19.01 13.33 -1.24
N SER A 124 -19.78 14.33 -0.81
CA SER A 124 -21.11 14.09 -0.23
C SER A 124 -22.03 13.39 -1.23
N ALA A 125 -22.06 13.87 -2.48
CA ALA A 125 -22.85 13.25 -3.54
C ALA A 125 -22.42 11.81 -3.85
N ILE A 126 -21.11 11.51 -3.78
CA ILE A 126 -20.61 10.13 -3.93
C ILE A 126 -21.19 9.23 -2.82
N LEU A 127 -21.12 9.67 -1.56
CA LEU A 127 -21.64 8.90 -0.43
C LEU A 127 -23.17 8.72 -0.52
N ASP A 128 -23.89 9.77 -0.92
CA ASP A 128 -25.35 9.72 -1.09
C ASP A 128 -25.75 8.72 -2.19
N GLN A 129 -25.04 8.71 -3.32
CA GLN A 129 -25.28 7.73 -4.39
C GLN A 129 -24.93 6.29 -3.97
N CYS A 130 -23.86 6.10 -3.20
CA CYS A 130 -23.54 4.79 -2.63
C CYS A 130 -24.62 4.30 -1.67
N ALA A 131 -25.11 5.17 -0.78
CA ALA A 131 -26.19 4.85 0.15
C ALA A 131 -27.48 4.47 -0.59
N ALA A 132 -27.86 5.23 -1.61
CA ALA A 132 -29.01 4.93 -2.46
C ALA A 132 -28.87 3.58 -3.20
N ALA A 133 -27.65 3.18 -3.54
CA ALA A 133 -27.36 1.88 -4.17
C ALA A 133 -27.18 0.73 -3.16
N GLY A 134 -27.27 0.99 -1.84
CA GLY A 134 -27.02 -0.02 -0.80
C GLY A 134 -25.54 -0.39 -0.61
N THR A 135 -24.61 0.39 -1.16
CA THR A 135 -23.16 0.22 -0.99
C THR A 135 -22.68 0.98 0.24
N LYS A 136 -22.05 0.29 1.18
CA LYS A 136 -21.44 0.91 2.36
C LYS A 136 -20.07 1.50 2.01
N VAL A 137 -19.73 2.66 2.56
CA VAL A 137 -18.47 3.36 2.23
C VAL A 137 -17.52 3.36 3.42
N VAL A 138 -16.25 3.03 3.18
CA VAL A 138 -15.13 3.36 4.06
C VAL A 138 -14.46 4.62 3.50
N VAL A 139 -14.47 5.69 4.29
CA VAL A 139 -13.83 6.96 3.92
C VAL A 139 -12.36 6.88 4.28
N LEU A 140 -11.46 7.21 3.35
CA LEU A 140 -10.03 7.32 3.60
C LEU A 140 -9.67 8.80 3.61
N THR A 141 -8.98 9.29 4.64
CA THR A 141 -8.33 10.60 4.52
C THR A 141 -7.28 10.55 3.41
N ALA A 142 -7.10 11.66 2.70
CA ALA A 142 -6.04 11.79 1.71
C ALA A 142 -4.68 11.67 2.40
N THR A 143 -3.76 10.91 1.81
CA THR A 143 -2.38 10.78 2.29
C THR A 143 -1.60 12.09 2.13
N VAL A 144 -0.43 12.18 2.77
CA VAL A 144 0.44 13.35 2.69
C VAL A 144 0.82 13.72 1.25
N ILE A 145 1.01 15.02 0.98
CA ILE A 145 1.59 15.57 -0.25
C ILE A 145 2.98 16.10 0.11
N GLY A 146 4.00 15.27 -0.05
CA GLY A 146 5.33 15.45 0.51
C GLY A 146 5.41 14.97 1.96
N GLU A 147 6.51 14.34 2.33
CA GLU A 147 6.72 13.82 3.70
C GLU A 147 7.18 14.93 4.67
N GLU A 148 7.50 16.12 4.18
CA GLU A 148 7.70 17.32 4.98
C GLU A 148 6.33 17.82 5.48
N LEU A 149 5.94 17.42 6.70
CA LEU A 149 4.59 17.64 7.22
C LEU A 149 4.14 19.11 7.22
N ASP A 150 5.07 20.05 7.44
CA ASP A 150 4.77 21.49 7.49
C ASP A 150 4.76 22.20 6.13
N ASN A 151 4.84 21.47 5.01
CA ASN A 151 4.83 22.06 3.68
C ASN A 151 3.46 22.68 3.31
N ASP A 152 3.46 23.57 2.32
CA ASP A 152 2.27 24.32 1.92
C ASP A 152 1.13 23.45 1.39
N ASN A 153 1.44 22.31 0.75
CA ASN A 153 0.41 21.41 0.23
C ASN A 153 -0.29 20.66 1.36
N ASN A 154 0.45 20.17 2.35
CA ASN A 154 -0.12 19.52 3.54
C ASN A 154 -0.98 20.50 4.36
N LYS A 155 -0.55 21.76 4.49
CA LYS A 155 -1.37 22.83 5.09
C LYS A 155 -2.69 23.07 4.33
N LYS A 156 -2.65 23.07 2.99
CA LYS A 156 -3.86 23.20 2.14
C LYS A 156 -4.74 21.94 2.18
N LEU A 157 -4.15 20.77 2.41
CA LEU A 157 -4.86 19.49 2.50
C LEU A 157 -5.61 19.31 3.82
N ALA A 158 -5.10 19.89 4.91
CA ALA A 158 -5.69 19.81 6.25
C ALA A 158 -7.22 20.01 6.28
N PRO A 159 -7.82 21.08 5.71
CA PRO A 159 -9.27 21.27 5.74
C PRO A 159 -10.06 20.23 4.92
N TYR A 160 -9.47 19.63 3.89
CA TYR A 160 -10.09 18.53 3.13
C TYR A 160 -10.16 17.27 3.99
N ASN A 161 -9.06 16.95 4.68
CA ASN A 161 -9.00 15.81 5.59
C ASN A 161 -9.89 16.00 6.82
N GLU A 162 -9.97 17.21 7.37
CA GLU A 162 -10.92 17.53 8.43
C GLU A 162 -12.37 17.30 7.99
N PHE A 163 -12.73 17.76 6.79
CA PHE A 163 -14.05 17.50 6.21
C PHE A 163 -14.31 15.99 6.07
N LEU A 164 -13.37 15.20 5.55
CA LEU A 164 -13.54 13.74 5.41
C LEU A 164 -13.78 13.05 6.76
N ARG A 165 -13.03 13.44 7.81
CA ARG A 165 -13.25 12.94 9.18
C ARG A 165 -14.65 13.28 9.69
N ASN A 166 -15.07 14.53 9.51
CA ASN A 166 -16.38 15.01 9.96
C ASN A 166 -17.52 14.32 9.20
N LEU A 167 -17.39 14.19 7.88
CA LEU A 167 -18.38 13.51 7.04
C LEU A 167 -18.51 12.03 7.41
N ALA A 168 -17.40 11.32 7.61
CA ALA A 168 -17.42 9.92 8.03
C ALA A 168 -18.16 9.77 9.37
N LYS A 169 -17.90 10.65 10.33
CA LYS A 169 -18.62 10.69 11.62
C LYS A 169 -20.11 10.98 11.45
N GLU A 170 -20.47 12.01 10.68
CA GLU A 170 -21.85 12.40 10.41
C GLU A 170 -22.66 11.26 9.76
N ARG A 171 -22.06 10.60 8.77
CA ARG A 171 -22.67 9.50 8.02
C ARG A 171 -22.52 8.13 8.71
N LYS A 172 -21.88 8.07 9.89
CA LYS A 172 -21.53 6.82 10.60
C LYS A 172 -20.81 5.82 9.70
N ALA A 173 -20.01 6.32 8.76
CA ALA A 173 -19.18 5.52 7.87
C ALA A 173 -17.85 5.19 8.57
N PRO A 174 -17.31 3.97 8.41
CA PRO A 174 -15.97 3.67 8.88
C PRO A 174 -14.94 4.60 8.24
N LEU A 175 -13.93 4.99 9.02
CA LEU A 175 -12.87 5.91 8.61
C LEU A 175 -11.52 5.20 8.71
N ALA A 176 -10.74 5.25 7.65
CA ALA A 176 -9.31 5.00 7.68
C ALA A 176 -8.58 6.35 7.67
N ASP A 177 -8.07 6.80 8.82
CA ASP A 177 -7.34 8.07 8.92
C ASP A 177 -5.88 7.93 8.48
N LEU A 178 -5.70 7.72 7.18
CA LEU A 178 -4.39 7.50 6.56
C LEU A 178 -3.43 8.67 6.73
N TYR A 179 -3.91 9.92 6.68
CA TYR A 179 -3.08 11.09 6.94
C TYR A 179 -2.46 11.05 8.34
N GLY A 180 -3.28 10.79 9.37
CA GLY A 180 -2.80 10.69 10.75
C GLY A 180 -1.80 9.54 10.93
N MET A 181 -2.04 8.40 10.25
CA MET A 181 -1.09 7.29 10.23
C MET A 181 0.24 7.67 9.55
N CYS A 182 0.19 8.37 8.40
CA CYS A 182 1.38 8.88 7.73
C CYS A 182 2.17 9.85 8.63
N GLU A 183 1.49 10.81 9.25
CA GLU A 183 2.13 11.75 10.18
C GLU A 183 2.83 11.04 11.33
N ALA A 184 2.17 10.06 11.96
CA ALA A 184 2.74 9.31 13.06
C ALA A 184 4.00 8.54 12.63
N ALA A 185 3.96 7.87 11.47
CA ALA A 185 5.09 7.13 10.93
C ALA A 185 6.27 8.06 10.57
N ILE A 186 6.01 9.19 9.94
CA ILE A 186 7.03 10.17 9.57
C ILE A 186 7.69 10.79 10.82
N LYS A 187 6.90 11.14 11.84
CA LYS A 187 7.44 11.67 13.12
C LYS A 187 8.29 10.63 13.86
N ALA A 188 7.91 9.35 13.79
CA ALA A 188 8.64 8.26 14.42
C ALA A 188 9.94 7.89 13.69
N THR A 189 10.08 8.20 12.40
CA THR A 189 11.28 7.92 11.60
C THR A 189 11.68 9.15 10.78
N PRO A 190 12.27 10.18 11.43
CA PRO A 190 12.67 11.40 10.74
C PRO A 190 13.69 11.10 9.64
N ASN A 191 13.52 11.75 8.48
CA ASN A 191 14.41 11.57 7.34
C ASN A 191 15.83 12.12 7.65
N THR A 192 16.76 11.22 7.92
CA THR A 192 18.17 11.57 8.19
C THR A 192 19.02 11.74 6.92
N THR A 193 18.45 11.49 5.74
CA THR A 193 19.18 11.46 4.46
C THR A 193 19.16 12.78 3.70
N GLY A 194 18.36 13.76 4.15
CA GLY A 194 18.23 15.09 3.53
C GLY A 194 17.55 15.10 2.15
N LYS A 195 16.96 13.99 1.69
CA LYS A 195 16.27 13.89 0.39
C LYS A 195 14.76 13.69 0.56
N PRO A 196 13.88 14.55 0.01
CA PRO A 196 12.43 14.44 0.15
C PRO A 196 11.87 13.07 -0.28
N GLY A 197 10.79 12.62 0.36
CA GLY A 197 9.95 11.47 -0.03
C GLY A 197 10.70 10.13 -0.14
N ARG A 198 10.82 9.40 0.97
CA ARG A 198 11.54 8.10 0.97
C ARG A 198 11.05 7.07 1.98
N LEU A 199 10.21 7.44 2.95
CA LEU A 199 9.70 6.50 3.93
C LEU A 199 8.44 5.81 3.39
N LEU A 200 7.41 6.61 3.12
CA LEU A 200 6.07 6.14 2.75
C LEU A 200 5.78 6.35 1.28
N THR A 201 6.46 7.29 0.64
CA THR A 201 6.25 7.70 -0.74
C THR A 201 7.52 7.58 -1.56
N SER A 202 7.37 7.40 -2.86
CA SER A 202 8.46 7.29 -3.83
C SER A 202 8.82 8.62 -4.49
N ASP A 203 7.85 9.54 -4.58
CA ASP A 203 7.99 10.87 -5.19
C ASP A 203 7.34 11.99 -4.34
N GLY A 204 7.03 11.70 -3.08
CA GLY A 204 6.26 12.58 -2.20
C GLY A 204 4.74 12.37 -2.27
N VAL A 205 4.22 11.63 -3.24
CA VAL A 205 2.77 11.40 -3.41
C VAL A 205 2.42 9.92 -3.55
N HIS A 206 3.08 9.19 -4.46
CA HIS A 206 2.78 7.80 -4.74
C HIS A 206 3.48 6.87 -3.78
N MET A 207 2.76 5.86 -3.30
CA MET A 207 3.23 4.97 -2.23
C MET A 207 4.50 4.22 -2.61
N ALA A 208 5.46 4.24 -1.70
CA ALA A 208 6.49 3.23 -1.59
C ALA A 208 5.91 1.99 -0.85
N PRO A 209 6.59 0.84 -0.83
CA PRO A 209 6.05 -0.37 -0.21
C PRO A 209 5.58 -0.20 1.25
N ALA A 210 6.27 0.61 2.05
CA ALA A 210 5.85 0.88 3.43
C ALA A 210 4.57 1.75 3.50
N GLY A 211 4.38 2.67 2.55
CA GLY A 211 3.14 3.44 2.41
C GLY A 211 1.96 2.55 2.00
N ASP A 212 2.16 1.63 1.05
CA ASP A 212 1.12 0.67 0.65
C ASP A 212 0.68 -0.22 1.83
N GLN A 213 1.63 -0.70 2.64
CA GLN A 213 1.35 -1.47 3.85
C GLN A 213 0.60 -0.64 4.89
N LEU A 214 0.98 0.62 5.09
CA LEU A 214 0.32 1.55 6.00
C LEU A 214 -1.14 1.81 5.57
N MET A 215 -1.37 2.10 4.28
CA MET A 215 -2.70 2.27 3.73
C MET A 215 -3.56 1.01 3.91
N ALA A 216 -3.00 -0.15 3.59
CA ALA A 216 -3.71 -1.43 3.74
C ALA A 216 -4.08 -1.70 5.20
N ARG A 217 -3.15 -1.46 6.14
CA ARG A 217 -3.40 -1.58 7.58
C ARG A 217 -4.54 -0.67 8.02
N GLY A 218 -4.55 0.60 7.59
CA GLY A 218 -5.60 1.56 7.94
C GLY A 218 -6.98 1.14 7.41
N VAL A 219 -7.04 0.65 6.18
CA VAL A 219 -8.30 0.12 5.59
C VAL A 219 -8.79 -1.12 6.34
N LEU A 220 -7.90 -2.06 6.67
CA LEU A 220 -8.25 -3.26 7.44
C LEU A 220 -8.73 -2.91 8.86
N GLN A 221 -8.10 -1.95 9.52
CA GLN A 221 -8.57 -1.42 10.81
C GLN A 221 -9.97 -0.81 10.68
N ALA A 222 -10.24 -0.04 9.62
CA ALA A 222 -11.56 0.51 9.36
C ALA A 222 -12.61 -0.58 9.05
N PHE A 223 -12.19 -1.74 8.52
CA PHE A 223 -13.03 -2.93 8.41
C PHE A 223 -13.18 -3.74 9.71
N GLY A 224 -12.61 -3.28 10.82
CA GLY A 224 -12.79 -3.87 12.14
C GLY A 224 -11.77 -4.95 12.51
N LEU A 225 -10.68 -5.09 11.76
CA LEU A 225 -9.64 -6.08 12.12
C LEU A 225 -8.92 -5.67 13.41
N ASP A 226 -8.79 -6.61 14.35
CA ASP A 226 -8.03 -6.45 15.58
C ASP A 226 -6.52 -6.61 15.38
N ALA A 227 -5.74 -6.37 16.43
CA ALA A 227 -4.28 -6.45 16.37
C ALA A 227 -3.74 -7.83 15.96
N ALA A 228 -4.41 -8.93 16.35
CA ALA A 228 -3.99 -10.28 16.01
C ALA A 228 -4.28 -10.58 14.52
N GLN A 229 -5.45 -10.16 14.04
CA GLN A 229 -5.85 -10.29 12.64
C GLN A 229 -4.98 -9.43 11.71
N LEU A 230 -4.61 -8.22 12.13
CA LEU A 230 -3.65 -7.38 11.40
C LEU A 230 -2.28 -8.02 11.31
N LYS A 231 -1.77 -8.60 12.42
CA LYS A 231 -0.50 -9.34 12.39
C LYS A 231 -0.54 -10.52 11.43
N LYS A 232 -1.69 -11.21 11.33
CA LYS A 232 -1.89 -12.30 10.35
C LYS A 232 -1.87 -11.78 8.91
N ALA A 233 -2.53 -10.64 8.65
CA ALA A 233 -2.50 -9.98 7.35
C ALA A 233 -1.06 -9.57 6.96
N GLU A 234 -0.34 -8.92 7.87
CA GLU A 234 1.04 -8.48 7.65
C GLU A 234 1.98 -9.66 7.38
N ALA A 235 1.82 -10.77 8.09
CA ALA A 235 2.57 -11.99 7.83
C ALA A 235 2.28 -12.56 6.44
N ALA A 236 1.03 -12.53 5.97
CA ALA A 236 0.67 -12.98 4.63
C ALA A 236 1.29 -12.08 3.54
N TRP A 237 1.36 -10.77 3.77
CA TRP A 237 1.98 -9.83 2.82
C TRP A 237 3.46 -10.13 2.56
N GLN A 238 4.16 -10.70 3.55
CA GLN A 238 5.58 -11.05 3.43
C GLN A 238 5.84 -12.11 2.37
N GLU A 239 4.83 -12.94 2.06
CA GLU A 239 4.93 -14.06 1.13
C GLU A 239 4.36 -13.75 -0.26
N ILE A 240 3.79 -12.56 -0.48
CA ILE A 240 3.18 -12.23 -1.78
C ILE A 240 4.27 -12.25 -2.87
N PRO A 241 4.10 -13.07 -3.93
CA PRO A 241 5.04 -13.11 -5.04
C PRO A 241 5.20 -11.74 -5.69
N GLU A 242 6.44 -11.40 -6.02
CA GLU A 242 6.82 -10.14 -6.68
C GLU A 242 6.55 -8.84 -5.89
N ALA A 243 5.99 -8.89 -4.69
CA ALA A 243 5.75 -7.70 -3.86
C ALA A 243 7.05 -7.04 -3.33
N GLY A 244 8.15 -7.80 -3.26
CA GLY A 244 9.48 -7.32 -2.88
C GLY A 244 10.42 -7.09 -4.07
N SER A 245 9.90 -7.02 -5.30
CA SER A 245 10.73 -7.00 -6.51
C SER A 245 11.71 -5.83 -6.56
N VAL A 246 12.93 -6.10 -7.02
CA VAL A 246 13.97 -5.08 -7.26
C VAL A 246 14.20 -4.93 -8.76
N ARG A 247 14.13 -3.69 -9.28
CA ARG A 247 14.44 -3.39 -10.67
C ARG A 247 15.89 -2.94 -10.78
N VAL A 248 16.63 -3.56 -11.70
CA VAL A 248 17.97 -3.13 -12.10
C VAL A 248 17.91 -2.54 -13.50
N ARG A 249 18.69 -1.49 -13.74
CA ARG A 249 18.74 -0.78 -15.01
C ARG A 249 20.18 -0.43 -15.35
N PHE A 250 20.54 -0.61 -16.61
CA PHE A 250 21.79 -0.16 -17.19
C PHE A 250 21.48 0.80 -18.34
N ASP A 251 21.99 2.02 -18.27
CA ASP A 251 21.85 3.01 -19.34
C ASP A 251 22.77 2.64 -20.51
N ALA A 252 22.19 2.49 -21.70
CA ALA A 252 22.91 2.14 -22.91
C ALA A 252 23.20 3.37 -23.80
N GLY A 253 22.88 4.57 -23.31
CA GLY A 253 22.97 5.82 -24.05
C GLY A 253 21.77 6.07 -24.96
N GLN A 254 21.65 7.31 -25.45
CA GLN A 254 20.61 7.74 -26.40
C GLN A 254 19.17 7.44 -25.92
N GLY A 255 18.92 7.51 -24.62
CA GLY A 255 17.61 7.22 -24.03
C GLY A 255 17.24 5.73 -24.00
N LYS A 256 18.16 4.83 -24.37
CA LYS A 256 17.96 3.38 -24.33
C LYS A 256 18.54 2.79 -23.05
N SER A 257 17.95 1.68 -22.60
CA SER A 257 18.42 1.00 -21.40
C SER A 257 18.11 -0.48 -21.43
N LEU A 258 19.03 -1.28 -20.92
CA LEU A 258 18.76 -2.66 -20.53
C LEU A 258 18.23 -2.67 -19.10
N GLN A 259 17.26 -3.53 -18.83
CA GLN A 259 16.63 -3.60 -17.53
C GLN A 259 16.14 -5.02 -17.26
N ALA A 260 16.23 -5.41 -16.00
CA ALA A 260 15.75 -6.68 -15.49
C ALA A 260 15.08 -6.47 -14.13
N ARG A 261 14.35 -7.49 -13.67
CA ARG A 261 13.65 -7.44 -12.38
C ARG A 261 13.90 -8.72 -11.61
N ALA A 262 14.49 -8.59 -10.43
CA ALA A 262 14.52 -9.68 -9.45
C ALA A 262 13.12 -9.82 -8.86
N LYS A 263 12.47 -10.96 -9.12
CA LYS A 263 11.12 -11.28 -8.64
C LYS A 263 11.20 -11.89 -7.24
N LEU A 264 10.91 -11.07 -6.24
CA LEU A 264 11.08 -11.44 -4.83
C LEU A 264 9.77 -11.26 -4.06
N THR A 265 9.56 -12.09 -3.04
CA THR A 265 8.63 -11.73 -1.95
C THR A 265 9.27 -10.64 -1.07
N VAL A 266 8.47 -10.01 -0.19
CA VAL A 266 9.02 -9.01 0.75
C VAL A 266 10.01 -9.68 1.71
N ARG A 267 9.70 -10.89 2.22
CA ARG A 267 10.63 -11.64 3.08
C ARG A 267 11.96 -11.88 2.40
N GLN A 268 11.95 -12.36 1.15
CA GLN A 268 13.17 -12.64 0.40
C GLN A 268 13.97 -11.37 0.16
N ARG A 269 13.31 -10.26 -0.21
CA ARG A 269 13.97 -8.96 -0.36
C ARG A 269 14.64 -8.52 0.95
N ASP A 270 13.94 -8.61 2.07
CA ASP A 270 14.47 -8.17 3.36
C ASP A 270 15.63 -9.05 3.85
N GLN A 271 15.56 -10.37 3.61
CA GLN A 271 16.68 -11.29 3.83
C GLN A 271 17.92 -10.86 3.02
N LEU A 272 17.75 -10.62 1.72
CA LEU A 272 18.84 -10.20 0.84
C LEU A 272 19.37 -8.80 1.19
N ALA A 273 18.50 -7.88 1.61
CA ALA A 273 18.89 -6.55 2.07
C ALA A 273 19.72 -6.61 3.36
N ALA A 274 19.33 -7.46 4.32
CA ALA A 274 20.11 -7.69 5.53
C ALA A 274 21.48 -8.30 5.22
N GLN A 275 21.57 -9.23 4.27
CA GLN A 275 22.85 -9.77 3.79
C GLN A 275 23.70 -8.66 3.14
N ALA A 276 23.13 -7.84 2.23
CA ALA A 276 23.84 -6.76 1.55
C ALA A 276 24.39 -5.72 2.54
N ALA A 277 23.62 -5.42 3.60
CA ALA A 277 24.01 -4.48 4.64
C ALA A 277 25.28 -4.92 5.40
N LYS A 278 25.54 -6.23 5.54
CA LYS A 278 26.80 -6.74 6.13
C LYS A 278 28.05 -6.32 5.36
N SER A 279 27.89 -5.98 4.08
CA SER A 279 28.95 -5.45 3.22
C SER A 279 28.84 -3.94 2.98
N GLY A 280 28.03 -3.22 3.78
CA GLY A 280 27.84 -1.78 3.67
C GLY A 280 27.12 -1.32 2.40
N LYS A 281 26.40 -2.21 1.70
CA LYS A 281 25.66 -1.91 0.46
C LYS A 281 24.16 -2.05 0.67
N SER A 282 23.36 -1.26 -0.05
CA SER A 282 21.93 -1.56 -0.22
C SER A 282 21.75 -2.74 -1.18
N LEU A 283 20.60 -3.43 -1.09
CA LEU A 283 20.25 -4.49 -2.04
C LEU A 283 20.22 -3.97 -3.48
N ASP A 284 19.61 -2.81 -3.71
CA ASP A 284 19.55 -2.18 -5.04
C ASP A 284 20.95 -1.92 -5.60
N ALA A 285 21.87 -1.40 -4.79
CA ALA A 285 23.24 -1.13 -5.20
C ALA A 285 24.00 -2.43 -5.49
N LEU A 286 23.81 -3.46 -4.65
CA LEU A 286 24.43 -4.77 -4.85
C LEU A 286 23.98 -5.41 -6.17
N LEU A 287 22.67 -5.47 -6.42
CA LEU A 287 22.11 -6.06 -7.62
C LEU A 287 22.38 -5.23 -8.87
N SER A 288 22.33 -3.90 -8.78
CA SER A 288 22.62 -3.02 -9.92
C SER A 288 24.08 -3.08 -10.35
N ALA A 289 25.02 -3.12 -9.39
CA ALA A 289 26.44 -3.30 -9.70
C ALA A 289 26.70 -4.65 -10.37
N ALA A 290 26.14 -5.72 -9.82
CA ALA A 290 26.19 -7.05 -10.40
C ALA A 290 25.63 -7.11 -11.83
N TYR A 291 24.45 -6.51 -12.05
CA TYR A 291 23.81 -6.43 -13.36
C TYR A 291 24.65 -5.63 -14.37
N ALA A 292 25.28 -4.54 -13.94
CA ALA A 292 26.17 -3.76 -14.78
C ALA A 292 27.40 -4.56 -15.22
N GLU A 293 27.97 -5.38 -14.35
CA GLU A 293 29.07 -6.29 -14.73
C GLU A 293 28.60 -7.37 -15.72
N ASP A 294 27.39 -7.91 -15.55
CA ASP A 294 26.81 -8.86 -16.50
C ASP A 294 26.60 -8.24 -17.89
N VAL A 295 26.22 -6.96 -17.95
CA VAL A 295 26.14 -6.19 -19.22
C VAL A 295 27.53 -5.96 -19.80
N LYS A 296 28.50 -5.48 -19.00
CA LYS A 296 29.87 -5.21 -19.46
C LYS A 296 30.56 -6.46 -20.01
N ALA A 297 30.27 -7.64 -19.46
CA ALA A 297 30.80 -8.91 -19.97
C ALA A 297 30.33 -9.23 -21.41
N LEU A 298 29.27 -8.60 -21.89
CA LEU A 298 28.82 -8.70 -23.28
C LEU A 298 29.54 -7.72 -24.21
N LEU A 299 30.31 -6.77 -23.65
CA LEU A 299 30.99 -5.72 -24.38
C LEU A 299 32.46 -6.05 -24.60
N LYS A 300 33.05 -5.53 -25.66
CA LYS A 300 34.48 -5.69 -25.96
C LYS A 300 35.35 -5.10 -24.84
N PRO A 301 36.54 -5.69 -24.57
CA PRO A 301 37.20 -6.75 -25.35
C PRO A 301 36.72 -8.18 -25.05
N ALA A 302 35.94 -8.40 -24.00
CA ALA A 302 35.56 -9.74 -23.55
C ALA A 302 34.35 -10.32 -24.31
N GLY A 303 33.44 -9.46 -24.74
CA GLY A 303 32.17 -9.84 -25.37
C GLY A 303 32.07 -9.48 -26.86
N GLU A 304 30.89 -9.73 -27.41
CA GLU A 304 30.58 -9.62 -28.83
C GLU A 304 30.34 -8.17 -29.30
N PHE A 305 29.78 -7.32 -28.43
CA PHE A 305 29.32 -5.99 -28.81
C PHE A 305 30.38 -4.92 -28.53
N GLU A 306 30.56 -3.94 -29.42
CA GLU A 306 31.48 -2.82 -29.20
C GLU A 306 31.14 -2.04 -27.92
N ASP A 307 29.85 -1.73 -27.75
CA ASP A 307 29.30 -1.05 -26.59
C ASP A 307 27.83 -1.46 -26.37
N ALA A 308 27.20 -0.91 -25.33
CA ALA A 308 25.80 -1.22 -25.03
C ALA A 308 24.82 -0.70 -26.10
N ALA A 309 25.16 0.37 -26.82
CA ALA A 309 24.32 0.91 -27.90
C ALA A 309 24.30 -0.03 -29.11
N ALA A 310 25.41 -0.72 -29.38
CA ALA A 310 25.55 -1.70 -30.46
C ALA A 310 24.57 -2.87 -30.31
N ILE A 311 24.18 -3.25 -29.09
CA ILE A 311 23.15 -4.28 -28.82
C ILE A 311 21.81 -3.87 -29.45
N PHE A 312 21.43 -2.60 -29.31
CA PHE A 312 20.20 -2.06 -29.89
C PHE A 312 20.33 -1.81 -31.39
N ALA A 313 21.51 -1.38 -31.86
CA ALA A 313 21.77 -1.23 -33.30
C ALA A 313 21.61 -2.57 -34.04
N ALA A 314 22.06 -3.67 -33.40
CA ALA A 314 21.90 -5.03 -33.87
C ALA A 314 20.50 -5.62 -33.68
N LYS A 315 19.56 -4.89 -33.04
CA LYS A 315 18.21 -5.36 -32.67
C LYS A 315 18.22 -6.62 -31.80
N LYS A 316 19.22 -6.74 -30.91
CA LYS A 316 19.47 -7.90 -30.04
C LYS A 316 18.99 -7.68 -28.59
N GLU A 317 18.41 -6.54 -28.27
CA GLU A 317 18.02 -6.15 -26.92
C GLU A 317 17.07 -7.14 -26.24
N ARG A 318 16.18 -7.79 -27.00
CA ARG A 318 15.25 -8.80 -26.45
C ARG A 318 15.98 -10.09 -26.05
N GLU A 319 16.87 -10.57 -26.91
CA GLU A 319 17.66 -11.79 -26.66
C GLU A 319 18.64 -11.56 -25.51
N VAL A 320 19.39 -10.46 -25.56
CA VAL A 320 20.33 -10.06 -24.51
C VAL A 320 19.60 -9.82 -23.19
N GLY A 321 18.46 -9.13 -23.22
CA GLY A 321 17.63 -8.89 -22.04
C GLY A 321 17.19 -10.18 -21.36
N ALA A 322 16.80 -11.21 -22.12
CA ALA A 322 16.42 -12.52 -21.58
C ALA A 322 17.60 -13.22 -20.88
N LYS A 323 18.79 -13.23 -21.50
CA LYS A 323 20.00 -13.81 -20.89
C LYS A 323 20.41 -13.08 -19.61
N LEU A 324 20.31 -11.75 -19.61
CA LEU A 324 20.60 -10.94 -18.42
C LEU A 324 19.59 -11.14 -17.30
N GLN A 325 18.31 -11.34 -17.64
CA GLN A 325 17.26 -11.70 -16.67
C GLN A 325 17.54 -13.07 -16.04
N GLU A 326 17.88 -14.09 -16.84
CA GLU A 326 18.21 -15.42 -16.33
C GLU A 326 19.43 -15.39 -15.38
N LYS A 327 20.49 -14.65 -15.74
CA LYS A 327 21.64 -14.45 -14.85
C LYS A 327 21.25 -13.78 -13.53
N LEU A 328 20.38 -12.78 -13.57
CA LEU A 328 19.88 -12.12 -12.37
C LEU A 328 19.09 -13.09 -11.48
N ASP A 329 18.22 -13.91 -12.08
CA ASP A 329 17.40 -14.89 -11.35
C ASP A 329 18.25 -15.99 -10.69
N LEU A 330 19.28 -16.50 -11.39
CA LEU A 330 20.27 -17.43 -10.83
C LEU A 330 21.02 -16.80 -9.65
N ARG A 331 21.49 -15.56 -9.82
CA ARG A 331 22.22 -14.83 -8.76
C ARG A 331 21.35 -14.63 -7.52
N VAL A 332 20.10 -14.24 -7.70
CA VAL A 332 19.13 -14.08 -6.61
C VAL A 332 18.91 -15.41 -5.89
N THR A 333 18.73 -16.50 -6.64
CA THR A 333 18.55 -17.85 -6.10
C THR A 333 19.76 -18.27 -5.25
N ASP A 334 20.97 -18.00 -5.71
CA ASP A 334 22.19 -18.34 -4.97
C ASP A 334 22.40 -17.49 -3.72
N LEU A 335 22.04 -16.20 -3.75
CA LEU A 335 22.10 -15.34 -2.56
C LEU A 335 21.09 -15.79 -1.48
N LEU A 336 19.90 -16.24 -1.88
CA LEU A 336 18.88 -16.72 -0.94
C LEU A 336 19.27 -18.03 -0.22
N LYS A 337 20.22 -18.81 -0.77
CA LYS A 337 20.73 -20.05 -0.15
C LYS A 337 21.83 -19.81 0.91
N ARG A 338 22.39 -18.60 0.99
CA ARG A 338 23.48 -18.23 1.91
C ARG A 338 22.94 -17.67 3.22
#